data_AF-A0A2I0FJS2-F1
#
_entry.id   AF-A0A2I0FJS2-F1
#
_cell.length_a   1.000
_cell.length_b   1.000
_cell.length_c   1.000
_cell.angle_alpha   90.00
_cell.angle_beta   90.00
_cell.angle_gamma   90.00
#
_symmetry.space_group_name_H-M   'P 1'
#
loop_
_entity.id
_entity.type
_entity.pdbx_description
1 polymer ?
#
loop_
_entity_poly.entity_id
_entity_poly.type
_entity_poly.pdbx_seq_one_letter_code
_entity_poly.pdbx_strand_id
1 'polypeptide(L)'
;MSKHPIVIQGTSFLQAKESDLLTEKELAIVLEIVSMVDSTDEDDKDYEWSVQEWYEILGITGSNRDLQFKNIFQDLMMKIVEIPREGRGWLLTHWISSVLYSKNTETVKIGLTPELRPYFLHLKHSLKLE
;
A
#
# COMPACT_ATOMS: atom_id res chain seq x y z
N MET A 1 -1.05 -21.43 11.70
CA MET A 1 -1.47 -20.03 11.94
C MET A 1 -2.59 -19.72 10.97
N SER A 2 -3.77 -19.37 11.50
CA SER A 2 -4.99 -19.19 10.71
C SER A 2 -4.89 -17.88 9.92
N LYS A 3 -4.79 -17.97 8.59
CA LYS A 3 -4.80 -16.82 7.68
C LYS A 3 -6.25 -16.39 7.48
N HIS A 4 -6.78 -15.59 8.41
CA HIS A 4 -8.07 -14.95 8.20
C HIS A 4 -7.90 -13.78 7.22
N PRO A 5 -8.77 -13.68 6.22
CA PRO A 5 -8.72 -12.57 5.27
C PRO A 5 -9.18 -11.26 5.93
N ILE A 6 -8.54 -10.15 5.58
CA ILE A 6 -8.65 -8.83 6.23
C ILE A 6 -10.01 -8.22 5.93
N VAL A 7 -10.88 -7.85 6.86
CA VAL A 7 -12.16 -7.20 6.52
C VAL A 7 -12.04 -5.67 6.54
N ILE A 8 -12.09 -5.02 5.38
CA ILE A 8 -12.10 -3.54 5.29
C ILE A 8 -13.54 -3.00 5.17
N GLN A 9 -14.13 -2.52 6.26
CA GLN A 9 -15.29 -1.59 6.22
C GLN A 9 -14.81 -0.13 6.18
N GLY A 10 -15.67 0.83 5.81
CA GLY A 10 -15.29 2.25 5.59
C GLY A 10 -14.64 3.01 6.76
N THR A 11 -14.39 2.35 7.90
CA THR A 11 -13.67 2.81 9.10
C THR A 11 -12.41 1.99 9.43
N SER A 12 -12.01 1.04 8.59
CA SER A 12 -11.13 -0.10 8.93
C SER A 12 -9.62 0.10 8.80
N PHE A 13 -9.11 1.23 8.33
CA PHE A 13 -7.65 1.45 8.40
C PHE A 13 -7.17 1.66 9.85
N LEU A 14 -8.04 2.21 10.70
CA LEU A 14 -7.88 2.17 12.16
C LEU A 14 -7.85 0.72 12.67
N GLN A 15 -8.66 -0.18 12.10
CA GLN A 15 -8.60 -1.61 12.44
C GLN A 15 -7.33 -2.30 11.91
N ALA A 16 -6.81 -1.91 10.74
CA ALA A 16 -5.53 -2.40 10.22
C ALA A 16 -4.33 -1.94 11.07
N LYS A 17 -4.43 -0.77 11.74
CA LYS A 17 -3.50 -0.31 12.78
C LYS A 17 -3.70 -1.02 14.13
N GLU A 18 -4.94 -1.37 14.49
CA GLU A 18 -5.25 -2.10 15.74
C GLU A 18 -4.99 -3.60 15.66
N SER A 19 -4.93 -4.16 14.45
CA SER A 19 -4.46 -5.51 14.18
C SER A 19 -2.98 -5.47 13.81
N ASP A 20 -2.15 -6.39 14.30
CA ASP A 20 -0.72 -6.53 13.93
C ASP A 20 -0.50 -6.96 12.44
N LEU A 21 -1.31 -6.47 11.50
CA LEU A 21 -1.37 -6.88 10.10
C LEU A 21 -0.28 -6.24 9.23
N LEU A 22 0.05 -4.97 9.47
CA LEU A 22 1.11 -4.24 8.78
C LEU A 22 2.19 -3.86 9.79
N THR A 23 3.45 -4.09 9.44
CA THR A 23 4.58 -3.48 10.15
C THR A 23 4.54 -1.97 9.98
N GLU A 24 5.24 -1.23 10.84
CA GLU A 24 5.33 0.24 10.73
C GLU A 24 5.80 0.71 9.35
N LYS A 25 6.76 0.00 8.74
CA LYS A 25 7.28 0.33 7.41
C LYS A 25 6.28 0.06 6.31
N GLU A 26 5.54 -1.04 6.38
CA GLU A 26 4.49 -1.34 5.40
C GLU A 26 3.32 -0.36 5.53
N LEU A 27 2.95 0.00 6.76
CA LEU A 27 1.95 1.03 7.03
C LEU A 27 2.37 2.38 6.44
N ALA A 28 3.65 2.75 6.59
CA ALA A 28 4.21 3.97 6.00
C ALA A 28 4.10 3.95 4.47
N ILE A 29 4.42 2.82 3.82
CA ILE A 29 4.25 2.67 2.35
C ILE A 29 2.80 2.90 1.95
N VAL A 30 1.85 2.25 2.62
CA VAL A 30 0.43 2.38 2.27
C VAL A 30 -0.06 3.81 2.46
N LEU A 31 0.31 4.47 3.56
CA LEU A 31 -0.08 5.86 3.83
C LEU A 31 0.51 6.84 2.81
N GLU A 32 1.76 6.62 2.40
CA GLU A 32 2.41 7.41 1.36
C GLU A 32 1.71 7.27 0.01
N ILE A 33 1.27 6.07 -0.36
CA ILE A 33 0.51 5.88 -1.60
C ILE A 33 -0.87 6.53 -1.48
N VAL A 34 -1.55 6.36 -0.35
CA VAL A 34 -2.87 6.96 -0.09
C VAL A 34 -2.83 8.48 -0.22
N SER A 35 -1.76 9.16 0.21
CA SER A 35 -1.63 10.61 0.09
C SER A 35 -1.55 11.08 -1.36
N MET A 36 -1.02 10.24 -2.27
CA MET A 36 -0.82 10.56 -3.67
C MET A 36 -2.00 10.20 -4.58
N VAL A 37 -2.88 9.29 -4.16
CA VAL A 37 -4.06 8.90 -4.94
C VAL A 37 -4.98 10.11 -5.17
N ASP A 38 -5.42 10.29 -6.42
CA ASP A 38 -6.32 11.36 -6.84
C ASP A 38 -7.58 10.84 -7.53
N SER A 39 -8.69 11.57 -7.36
CA SER A 39 -9.99 11.21 -7.95
C SER A 39 -10.00 11.25 -9.49
N THR A 40 -9.02 11.91 -10.10
CA THR A 40 -8.83 12.06 -11.54
C THR A 40 -7.81 11.09 -12.13
N ASP A 41 -7.23 10.21 -11.30
CA ASP A 41 -6.28 9.20 -11.76
C ASP A 41 -6.94 8.22 -12.76
N GLU A 42 -6.20 7.90 -13.83
CA GLU A 42 -6.56 6.81 -14.73
C GLU A 42 -6.42 5.45 -14.05
N ASP A 43 -7.16 4.44 -14.51
CA ASP A 43 -7.20 3.11 -13.88
C ASP A 43 -5.82 2.42 -13.82
N ASP A 44 -4.92 2.74 -14.76
CA ASP A 44 -3.56 2.23 -14.88
C ASP A 44 -2.49 3.19 -14.33
N LYS A 45 -2.89 4.23 -13.61
CA LYS A 45 -1.97 5.17 -12.97
C LYS A 45 -1.03 4.48 -11.98
N ASP A 46 0.26 4.55 -12.24
CA ASP A 46 1.32 4.23 -11.28
C ASP A 46 1.78 5.49 -10.52
N TYR A 47 2.19 5.29 -9.28
CA TYR A 47 2.77 6.32 -8.41
C TYR A 47 4.29 6.15 -8.34
N GLU A 48 5.05 7.23 -8.49
CA GLU A 48 6.51 7.19 -8.61
C GLU A 48 7.18 8.04 -7.54
N TRP A 49 8.21 7.47 -6.90
CA TRP A 49 9.12 8.15 -5.99
C TRP A 49 10.55 7.79 -6.32
N SER A 50 11.50 8.61 -5.89
CA SER A 50 12.89 8.21 -5.84
C SER A 50 13.12 7.15 -4.77
N VAL A 51 14.13 6.32 -4.99
CA VAL A 51 14.59 5.30 -4.01
C VAL A 51 15.06 5.98 -2.72
N GLN A 52 15.64 7.19 -2.85
CA GLN A 52 16.15 7.94 -1.72
C GLN A 52 15.02 8.45 -0.81
N GLU A 53 13.94 8.98 -1.37
CA GLU A 53 12.74 9.35 -0.59
C GLU A 53 12.21 8.15 0.19
N TRP A 54 12.14 6.98 -0.45
CA TRP A 54 11.75 5.76 0.22
C TRP A 54 12.68 5.34 1.36
N TYR A 55 14.00 5.50 1.21
CA TYR A 55 14.94 5.22 2.30
C TYR A 55 14.72 6.13 3.50
N GLU A 56 14.37 7.38 3.26
CA GLU A 56 14.06 8.36 4.29
C GLU A 56 12.73 8.04 4.98
N ILE A 57 11.66 7.80 4.21
CA ILE A 57 10.33 7.42 4.71
C ILE A 57 10.39 6.14 5.55
N LEU A 58 11.16 5.14 5.10
CA LEU A 58 11.23 3.82 5.76
C LEU A 58 12.36 3.70 6.77
N GLY A 59 13.13 4.77 7.01
CA GLY A 59 14.28 4.77 7.91
C GLY A 59 15.32 3.69 7.58
N ILE A 60 15.55 3.41 6.29
CA ILE A 60 16.47 2.36 5.84
C ILE A 60 17.89 2.94 5.84
N THR A 61 18.73 2.39 6.71
CA THR A 61 20.13 2.82 6.89
C THR A 61 21.08 1.63 6.86
N GLY A 62 22.39 1.90 6.80
CA GLY A 62 23.44 0.88 6.85
C GLY A 62 23.71 0.17 5.52
N SER A 63 24.33 -1.01 5.59
CA SER A 63 24.60 -1.86 4.43
C SER A 63 23.35 -2.64 3.99
N ASN A 64 23.32 -3.10 2.73
CA ASN A 64 22.22 -3.91 2.16
C ASN A 64 20.86 -3.20 2.09
N ARG A 65 20.84 -1.87 1.94
CA ARG A 65 19.60 -1.07 1.87
C ARG A 65 18.65 -1.58 0.79
N ASP A 66 19.16 -1.84 -0.41
CA ASP A 66 18.37 -2.32 -1.55
C ASP A 66 17.67 -3.66 -1.26
N LEU A 67 18.34 -4.56 -0.51
CA LEU A 67 17.75 -5.85 -0.12
C LEU A 67 16.67 -5.67 0.94
N GLN A 68 16.93 -4.85 1.97
CA GLN A 68 15.92 -4.54 2.99
C GLN A 68 14.69 -3.90 2.35
N PHE A 69 14.93 -2.94 1.47
CA PHE A 69 13.91 -2.22 0.72
C PHE A 69 13.04 -3.16 -0.10
N LYS A 70 13.66 -4.03 -0.91
CA LYS A 70 12.95 -5.03 -1.71
C LYS A 70 12.11 -5.97 -0.83
N ASN A 71 12.66 -6.44 0.29
CA ASN A 71 11.96 -7.38 1.18
C ASN A 71 10.68 -6.75 1.77
N ILE A 72 10.72 -5.49 2.21
CA ILE A 72 9.54 -4.80 2.75
C ILE A 72 8.41 -4.76 1.71
N PHE A 73 8.74 -4.41 0.47
CA PHE A 73 7.76 -4.39 -0.62
C PHE A 73 7.22 -5.79 -0.95
N GLN A 74 8.08 -6.80 -0.96
CA GLN A 74 7.65 -8.19 -1.18
C GLN A 74 6.71 -8.67 -0.08
N ASP A 75 7.01 -8.36 1.19
CA ASP A 75 6.18 -8.72 2.34
C ASP A 75 4.80 -8.05 2.26
N LEU A 76 4.76 -6.77 1.89
CA LEU A 76 3.50 -6.04 1.67
C LEU A 76 2.67 -6.67 0.54
N MET A 77 3.30 -6.98 -0.59
CA MET A 77 2.63 -7.61 -1.74
C MET A 77 2.02 -8.97 -1.40
N MET A 78 2.62 -9.73 -0.48
CA MET A 78 2.11 -11.04 -0.07
C MET A 78 0.85 -10.98 0.80
N LYS A 79 0.48 -9.78 1.28
CA LYS A 79 -0.68 -9.59 2.16
C LYS A 79 -1.95 -9.38 1.35
N ILE A 80 -2.96 -10.20 1.64
CA ILE A 80 -4.27 -10.15 1.00
C ILE A 80 -5.19 -9.23 1.79
N VAL A 81 -5.76 -8.25 1.10
CA VAL A 81 -6.87 -7.42 1.55
C VAL A 81 -8.17 -8.11 1.20
N GLU A 82 -9.06 -8.31 2.18
CA GLU A 82 -10.45 -8.69 1.91
C GLU A 82 -11.40 -7.50 2.11
N ILE A 83 -12.39 -7.42 1.26
CA ILE A 83 -13.43 -6.41 1.37
C ILE A 83 -14.76 -7.13 1.28
N PRO A 84 -15.48 -7.30 2.39
CA PRO A 84 -16.83 -7.82 2.35
C PRO A 84 -17.74 -6.90 1.56
N ARG A 85 -18.60 -7.51 0.75
CA ARG A 85 -19.60 -6.82 -0.06
C ARG A 85 -20.97 -7.31 0.38
N GLU A 86 -21.70 -6.48 1.11
CA GLU A 86 -23.01 -6.83 1.68
C GLU A 86 -23.92 -7.47 0.62
N GLY A 87 -24.39 -8.70 0.91
CA GLY A 87 -25.23 -9.50 0.01
C GLY A 87 -24.57 -9.92 -1.33
N ARG A 88 -23.30 -9.59 -1.55
CA ARG A 88 -22.55 -9.77 -2.80
C ARG A 88 -21.25 -10.56 -2.63
N GLY A 89 -20.99 -11.13 -1.45
CA GLY A 89 -19.80 -11.94 -1.17
C GLY A 89 -18.62 -11.10 -0.68
N TRP A 90 -17.42 -11.38 -1.20
CA TRP A 90 -16.17 -10.71 -0.82
C TRP A 90 -15.33 -10.37 -2.05
N LEU A 91 -14.44 -9.38 -1.91
CA LEU A 91 -13.35 -9.07 -2.84
C LEU A 91 -12.03 -9.38 -2.16
N LEU A 92 -11.15 -10.16 -2.80
CA LEU A 92 -9.75 -10.31 -2.39
C LEU A 92 -8.88 -9.51 -3.34
N THR A 93 -7.99 -8.69 -2.78
CA THR A 93 -6.99 -7.94 -3.53
C THR A 93 -5.70 -7.84 -2.71
N HIS A 94 -4.68 -7.16 -3.24
CA HIS A 94 -3.42 -6.87 -2.56
C HIS A 94 -3.35 -5.38 -2.24
N TRP A 95 -2.53 -4.99 -1.25
CA TRP A 95 -2.33 -3.57 -0.92
C TRP A 95 -1.73 -2.75 -2.07
N ILE A 96 -0.87 -3.40 -2.86
CA ILE A 96 -0.26 -2.88 -4.09
C ILE A 96 -0.19 -4.00 -5.11
N SER A 97 -0.34 -3.69 -6.39
CA SER A 97 -0.38 -4.67 -7.47
C SER A 97 0.99 -4.93 -8.09
N SER A 98 1.87 -3.93 -8.08
CA SER A 98 3.19 -3.99 -8.69
C SER A 98 4.19 -3.05 -8.01
N VAL A 99 5.47 -3.41 -8.12
CA VAL A 99 6.60 -2.56 -7.72
C VAL A 99 7.67 -2.68 -8.82
N LEU A 100 7.94 -1.59 -9.51
CA LEU A 100 8.93 -1.52 -10.58
C LEU A 100 10.09 -0.62 -10.14
N TYR A 101 11.21 -1.25 -9.79
CA TYR A 101 12.46 -0.55 -9.49
C TYR A 101 13.27 -0.31 -10.76
N SER A 102 13.63 0.95 -11.00
CA SER A 102 14.45 1.38 -12.12
C SER A 102 15.82 1.83 -11.63
N LYS A 103 16.84 0.98 -11.79
CA LYS A 103 18.21 1.29 -11.37
C LYS A 103 18.80 2.51 -12.10
N ASN A 104 18.43 2.74 -13.35
CA ASN A 104 18.98 3.82 -14.17
C ASN A 104 18.50 5.21 -13.72
N THR A 105 17.25 5.29 -13.24
CA THR A 105 16.62 6.53 -12.79
C THR A 105 16.60 6.65 -11.26
N GLU A 106 16.98 5.58 -10.56
CA GLU A 106 16.85 5.45 -9.10
C GLU A 106 15.41 5.76 -8.63
N THR A 107 14.42 5.28 -9.38
CA THR A 107 12.99 5.45 -9.05
C THR A 107 12.28 4.12 -8.85
N VAL A 108 11.16 4.20 -8.14
CA VAL A 108 10.26 3.08 -7.84
C VAL A 108 8.86 3.49 -8.25
N LYS A 109 8.26 2.72 -9.15
CA LYS A 109 6.85 2.85 -9.53
C LYS A 109 6.02 1.80 -8.81
N ILE A 110 4.89 2.23 -8.25
CA ILE A 110 3.96 1.38 -7.52
C ILE A 110 2.61 1.45 -8.19
N GLY A 111 2.09 0.27 -8.57
CA GLY A 111 0.74 0.13 -9.11
C GLY A 111 -0.27 -0.26 -8.03
N LEU A 112 -1.52 0.12 -8.26
CA LEU A 112 -2.69 -0.34 -7.51
C LEU A 112 -3.61 -1.16 -8.42
N THR A 113 -4.45 -2.01 -7.85
CA THR A 113 -5.55 -2.59 -8.63
C THR A 113 -6.69 -1.56 -8.75
N PRO A 114 -7.40 -1.48 -9.88
CA PRO A 114 -8.54 -0.56 -10.04
C PRO A 114 -9.60 -0.71 -8.95
N GLU A 115 -9.82 -1.94 -8.45
CA GLU A 115 -10.79 -2.22 -7.40
C GLU A 115 -10.40 -1.62 -6.05
N LEU A 116 -9.10 -1.45 -5.77
CA LEU A 116 -8.62 -0.90 -4.50
C LEU A 116 -8.61 0.63 -4.47
N ARG A 117 -8.44 1.30 -5.62
CA ARG A 117 -8.32 2.77 -5.69
C ARG A 117 -9.47 3.52 -4.99
N PRO A 118 -10.75 3.15 -5.15
CA PRO A 118 -11.85 3.84 -4.44
C PRO A 118 -11.71 3.77 -2.91
N TYR A 119 -11.12 2.70 -2.38
CA TYR A 119 -10.89 2.53 -0.94
C TYR A 119 -9.76 3.42 -0.44
N PHE A 120 -8.69 3.59 -1.24
CA PHE A 120 -7.59 4.51 -0.92
C PHE A 120 -8.05 5.97 -0.98
N LEU A 121 -8.89 6.33 -1.95
CA LEU A 121 -9.53 7.66 -2.02
C LEU A 121 -10.37 7.95 -0.78
N HIS A 122 -11.27 7.02 -0.42
CA HIS A 122 -12.09 7.16 0.79
C HIS A 122 -11.23 7.31 2.05
N LEU A 123 -10.12 6.57 2.12
CA LEU A 123 -9.18 6.65 3.24
C LEU A 123 -8.47 8.01 3.31
N LYS A 124 -7.99 8.53 2.18
CA LYS A 124 -7.35 9.86 2.09
C LYS A 124 -8.27 10.94 2.67
N HIS A 125 -9.53 10.97 2.22
CA HIS A 125 -10.54 11.90 2.74
C HIS A 125 -10.81 11.72 4.23
N SER A 126 -10.91 10.47 4.70
CA SER A 126 -11.16 10.16 6.12
C SER A 126 -10.01 10.62 7.03
N LEU A 127 -8.78 10.54 6.55
CA LEU A 127 -7.57 10.97 7.28
C LEU A 127 -7.30 12.47 7.19
N LYS A 128 -8.08 13.22 6.40
CA LYS A 128 -7.85 14.65 6.11
C LYS A 128 -6.44 14.93 5.57
N LEU A 129 -5.93 14.01 4.75
CA LEU A 129 -4.71 14.21 3.99
C LEU A 129 -5.10 15.03 2.75
N GLU A 130 -5.15 16.37 2.91
CA GLU A 130 -5.35 17.33 1.82
C GLU A 130 -4.00 17.88 1.32
#